data_AF-A0A543DK58-F1
#
_entry.id   AF-A0A543DK58-F1
#
_cell.length_a   1.000
_cell.length_b   1.000
_cell.length_c   1.000
_cell.angle_alpha   90.00
_cell.angle_beta   90.00
_cell.angle_gamma   90.00
#
_symmetry.space_group_name_H-M   'P 1'
#
loop_
_entity.id
_entity.type
_entity.pdbx_description
1 polymer ?
#
loop_
_entity_poly.entity_id
_entity_poly.type
_entity_poly.pdbx_seq_one_letter_code
_entity_poly.pdbx_strand_id
1 'polypeptide(L)'
;MTTPTPDEIRVALKALRADAEDWALAAEELRAAAATADRQKLDPSAFTFAGRAAAAEYEDLRARMAGLIAQGADNLDGIATALRASAAAYAADEAAGVHRMQNIY
;
A
#
# COMPACT_ATOMS: atom_id res chain seq x y z
N MET A 1 0.72 -33.07 5.58
CA MET A 1 0.26 -32.07 4.59
C MET A 1 0.70 -32.56 3.22
N THR A 2 -0.20 -32.61 2.25
CA THR A 2 0.10 -32.95 0.86
C THR A 2 0.86 -31.81 0.17
N THR A 3 1.81 -32.13 -0.70
CA THR A 3 2.51 -31.14 -1.51
C THR A 3 1.53 -30.47 -2.48
N PRO A 4 1.50 -29.12 -2.57
CA PRO A 4 0.66 -28.41 -3.54
C PRO A 4 0.95 -28.83 -4.97
N THR A 5 -0.08 -28.88 -5.79
CA THR A 5 0.02 -29.08 -7.23
C THR A 5 0.47 -27.81 -7.96
N PRO A 6 1.06 -27.91 -9.17
CA PRO A 6 1.47 -26.73 -9.94
C PRO A 6 0.34 -25.75 -10.24
N ASP A 7 -0.89 -26.26 -10.41
CA ASP A 7 -2.06 -25.41 -10.65
C ASP A 7 -2.47 -24.64 -9.40
N GLU A 8 -2.40 -25.27 -8.21
CA GLU A 8 -2.63 -24.59 -6.93
C GLU A 8 -1.60 -23.49 -6.68
N ILE A 9 -0.32 -23.73 -7.00
CA ILE A 9 0.74 -22.71 -6.88
C ILE A 9 0.45 -21.54 -7.83
N ARG A 10 0.10 -21.81 -9.10
CA ARG A 10 -0.24 -20.76 -10.07
C ARG A 10 -1.42 -19.90 -9.61
N VAL A 11 -2.46 -20.53 -9.06
CA VAL A 11 -3.63 -19.83 -8.51
C VAL A 11 -3.22 -18.96 -7.32
N ALA A 12 -2.41 -19.48 -6.39
CA ALA A 12 -1.91 -18.72 -5.25
C ALA A 12 -1.05 -17.51 -5.69
N LEU A 13 -0.15 -17.70 -6.66
CA LEU A 13 0.65 -16.61 -7.23
C LEU A 13 -0.20 -15.52 -7.87
N LYS A 14 -1.27 -15.90 -8.59
CA LYS A 14 -2.22 -14.95 -9.16
C LYS A 14 -2.95 -14.18 -8.07
N ALA A 15 -3.38 -14.85 -7.00
CA ALA A 15 -4.05 -14.20 -5.87
C ALA A 15 -3.14 -13.19 -5.16
N LEU A 16 -1.88 -13.54 -4.89
CA LEU A 16 -0.90 -12.62 -4.29
C LEU A 16 -0.67 -11.37 -5.14
N ARG A 17 -0.60 -11.53 -6.46
CA ARG A 17 -0.41 -10.40 -7.38
C ARG A 17 -1.64 -9.50 -7.46
N ALA A 18 -2.84 -10.09 -7.50
CA ALA A 18 -4.08 -9.33 -7.49
C ALA A 18 -4.25 -8.53 -6.19
N ASP A 19 -4.00 -9.16 -5.03
CA ASP A 19 -4.07 -8.47 -3.75
C ASP A 19 -3.04 -7.34 -3.66
N ALA A 20 -1.82 -7.55 -4.20
CA ALA A 20 -0.83 -6.47 -4.29
C ALA A 20 -1.26 -5.30 -5.19
N GLU A 21 -2.05 -5.54 -6.24
CA GLU A 21 -2.63 -4.49 -7.08
C GLU A 21 -3.70 -3.72 -6.30
N ASP A 22 -4.58 -4.41 -5.58
CA ASP A 22 -5.61 -3.78 -4.74
C ASP A 22 -5.00 -2.89 -3.65
N TRP A 23 -3.95 -3.35 -2.97
CA TRP A 23 -3.22 -2.54 -1.99
C TRP A 23 -2.56 -1.31 -2.61
N ALA A 24 -2.00 -1.44 -3.81
CA ALA A 24 -1.38 -0.31 -4.52
C ALA A 24 -2.42 0.73 -4.96
N LEU A 25 -3.59 0.29 -5.43
CA LEU A 25 -4.71 1.19 -5.77
C LEU A 25 -5.20 1.95 -4.52
N ALA A 26 -5.37 1.25 -3.40
CA ALA A 26 -5.73 1.89 -2.14
C ALA A 26 -4.66 2.90 -1.66
N ALA A 27 -3.37 2.62 -1.90
CA ALA A 27 -2.29 3.57 -1.62
C ALA A 27 -2.41 4.86 -2.46
N GLU A 28 -2.74 4.73 -3.74
CA GLU A 28 -2.98 5.88 -4.63
C GLU A 28 -4.19 6.72 -4.19
N GLU A 29 -5.28 6.08 -3.77
CA GLU A 29 -6.45 6.76 -3.22
C GLU A 29 -6.11 7.55 -1.96
N LEU A 30 -5.33 6.96 -1.04
CA LEU A 30 -4.86 7.66 0.16
C LEU A 30 -3.94 8.83 -0.20
N ARG A 31 -3.05 8.71 -1.20
CA ARG A 31 -2.23 9.85 -1.67
C ARG A 31 -3.08 10.99 -2.20
N ALA A 32 -4.11 10.68 -2.98
CA ALA A 32 -5.05 11.68 -3.48
C ALA A 32 -5.82 12.36 -2.33
N ALA A 33 -6.23 11.59 -1.32
CA ALA A 33 -6.87 12.12 -0.12
C ALA A 33 -5.92 13.01 0.70
N ALA A 34 -4.66 12.60 0.90
CA ALA A 34 -3.65 13.38 1.59
C ALA A 34 -3.38 14.72 0.88
N ALA A 35 -3.22 14.69 -0.45
CA ALA A 35 -3.05 15.90 -1.27
C ALA A 35 -4.29 16.80 -1.25
N THR A 36 -5.48 16.23 -1.08
CA THR A 36 -6.72 17.00 -0.91
C THR A 36 -6.76 17.67 0.46
N ALA A 37 -6.47 16.93 1.53
CA ALA A 37 -6.37 17.47 2.88
C ALA A 37 -5.28 18.55 2.98
N ASP A 38 -4.15 18.38 2.28
CA ASP A 38 -3.08 19.38 2.29
C ASP A 38 -3.50 20.73 1.67
N ARG A 39 -4.40 20.68 0.68
CA ARG A 39 -4.91 21.86 -0.01
C ARG A 39 -6.05 22.58 0.71
N GLN A 40 -6.64 21.99 1.75
CA GLN A 40 -7.71 22.60 2.55
C GLN A 40 -7.15 23.70 3.49
N LYS A 41 -6.42 24.67 2.96
CA LYS A 41 -5.87 25.78 3.76
C LYS A 41 -6.91 26.87 3.92
N LEU A 42 -7.01 27.41 5.12
CA LEU A 42 -7.88 28.55 5.41
C LEU A 42 -7.03 29.78 5.73
N ASP A 43 -7.41 30.92 5.18
CA ASP A 43 -6.77 32.18 5.58
C ASP A 43 -7.06 32.44 7.07
N PRO A 44 -6.07 32.86 7.89
CA PRO A 44 -6.28 33.14 9.30
C PRO A 44 -7.43 34.13 9.58
N SER A 45 -7.75 35.01 8.63
CA SER A 45 -8.90 35.92 8.72
C SER A 45 -10.26 35.21 8.76
N ALA A 46 -10.36 33.97 8.27
CA ALA A 46 -11.57 33.15 8.38
C ALA A 46 -11.94 32.83 9.83
N PHE A 47 -10.98 32.88 10.76
CA PHE A 47 -11.16 32.58 12.18
C PHE A 47 -11.59 33.80 13.01
N THR A 48 -12.22 34.79 12.37
CA THR A 48 -12.68 36.10 12.90
C THR A 48 -12.81 36.19 14.44
N PHE A 49 -13.68 35.38 15.06
CA PHE A 49 -13.96 35.41 16.49
C PHE A 49 -13.01 34.58 17.36
N ALA A 50 -12.45 33.50 16.80
CA ALA A 50 -11.58 32.55 17.51
C ALA A 50 -10.09 32.96 17.49
N GLY A 51 -9.73 33.89 16.59
CA GLY A 51 -8.42 34.53 16.54
C GLY A 51 -7.31 33.64 15.99
N ARG A 52 -6.06 34.15 16.09
CA ARG A 52 -4.86 33.50 15.52
C ARG A 52 -4.56 32.12 16.12
N ALA A 53 -4.96 31.88 17.37
CA ALA A 53 -4.74 30.60 18.03
C ALA A 53 -5.54 29.48 17.34
N ALA A 54 -6.84 29.72 17.06
CA ALA A 54 -7.67 28.75 16.36
C ALA A 54 -7.21 28.49 14.92
N ALA A 55 -6.71 29.52 14.23
CA ALA A 55 -6.11 29.35 12.91
C ALA A 55 -4.87 28.44 12.96
N ALA A 56 -4.01 28.61 13.97
CA ALA A 56 -2.82 27.78 14.15
C ALA A 56 -3.18 26.32 14.50
N GLU A 57 -4.15 26.11 15.41
CA GLU A 57 -4.64 24.78 15.76
C GLU A 57 -5.26 24.06 14.56
N TYR A 58 -6.04 24.78 13.74
CA TYR A 58 -6.59 24.23 12.50
C TYR A 58 -5.49 23.77 11.54
N GLU A 59 -4.50 24.64 11.28
CA GLU A 59 -3.41 24.31 10.36
C GLU A 59 -2.57 23.14 10.87
N ASP A 60 -2.29 23.06 12.18
CA ASP A 60 -1.59 21.93 12.77
C ASP A 60 -2.38 20.62 12.62
N LEU A 61 -3.68 20.64 12.93
CA LEU A 61 -4.56 19.47 12.79
C LEU A 61 -4.66 19.02 11.33
N ARG A 62 -4.84 19.97 10.40
CA ARG A 62 -4.91 19.71 8.96
C ARG A 62 -3.61 19.07 8.46
N ALA A 63 -2.47 19.66 8.80
CA ALA A 63 -1.16 19.15 8.39
C ALA A 63 -0.90 17.75 8.96
N ARG A 64 -1.22 17.53 10.24
CA ARG A 64 -1.10 16.21 10.88
C ARG A 64 -1.99 15.17 10.22
N MET A 65 -3.23 15.53 9.89
CA MET A 65 -4.15 14.62 9.20
C MET A 65 -3.63 14.24 7.81
N ALA A 66 -3.21 15.23 7.01
CA ALA A 66 -2.60 14.97 5.70
C ALA A 66 -1.37 14.06 5.81
N GLY A 67 -0.52 14.29 6.81
CA GLY A 67 0.65 13.47 7.09
C GLY A 67 0.32 12.02 7.50
N LEU A 68 -0.71 11.81 8.31
CA LEU A 68 -1.15 10.46 8.70
C LEU A 68 -1.74 9.69 7.52
N ILE A 69 -2.51 10.35 6.65
CA ILE A 69 -3.05 9.73 5.43
C ILE A 69 -1.91 9.33 4.49
N ALA A 70 -0.91 10.20 4.31
CA ALA A 70 0.26 9.91 3.50
C ALA A 70 1.07 8.71 4.04
N GLN A 71 1.30 8.65 5.36
CA GLN A 71 1.93 7.48 5.99
C GLN A 71 1.11 6.20 5.80
N GLY A 72 -0.21 6.30 5.84
CA GLY A 72 -1.11 5.19 5.49
C GLY A 72 -0.82 4.66 4.09
N ALA A 73 -0.73 5.54 3.09
CA ALA A 73 -0.39 5.15 1.73
C ALA A 73 0.96 4.42 1.61
N ASP A 74 1.99 4.93 2.28
CA ASP A 74 3.33 4.31 2.26
C ASP A 74 3.32 2.90 2.90
N ASN A 75 2.52 2.70 3.95
CA ASN A 75 2.33 1.38 4.54
C ASN A 75 1.63 0.41 3.58
N LEU A 76 0.62 0.87 2.83
CA LEU A 76 -0.08 0.04 1.84
C LEU A 76 0.86 -0.36 0.69
N ASP A 77 1.71 0.54 0.22
CA ASP A 77 2.75 0.22 -0.75
C ASP A 77 3.78 -0.79 -0.21
N GLY A 78 4.09 -0.71 1.08
CA GLY A 78 4.90 -1.71 1.77
C GLY A 78 4.27 -3.11 1.69
N ILE A 79 2.96 -3.21 1.92
CA ILE A 79 2.21 -4.47 1.81
C ILE A 79 2.23 -4.98 0.36
N ALA A 80 1.88 -4.12 -0.60
CA ALA A 80 1.90 -4.47 -2.03
C ALA A 80 3.27 -4.98 -2.47
N THR A 81 4.35 -4.33 -2.02
CA THR A 81 5.73 -4.73 -2.30
C THR A 81 6.06 -6.10 -1.70
N ALA A 82 5.68 -6.35 -0.45
CA ALA A 82 5.91 -7.63 0.21
C ALA A 82 5.17 -8.79 -0.48
N LEU A 83 3.93 -8.57 -0.93
CA LEU A 83 3.15 -9.56 -1.67
C LEU A 83 3.78 -9.88 -3.03
N ARG A 84 4.22 -8.86 -3.79
CA ARG A 84 4.95 -9.05 -5.06
C ARG A 84 6.25 -9.82 -4.86
N ALA A 85 7.01 -9.46 -3.82
CA ALA A 85 8.27 -10.14 -3.49
C ALA A 85 8.03 -11.62 -3.14
N SER A 86 6.99 -11.91 -2.37
CA SER A 86 6.59 -13.27 -2.01
C SER A 86 6.18 -14.09 -3.24
N ALA A 87 5.37 -13.50 -4.14
CA ALA A 87 4.99 -14.14 -5.39
C ALA A 87 6.19 -14.39 -6.31
N ALA A 88 7.17 -13.48 -6.36
CA ALA A 88 8.39 -13.67 -7.13
C ALA A 88 9.26 -14.81 -6.56
N ALA A 89 9.41 -14.87 -5.23
CA ALA A 89 10.16 -15.92 -4.56
C ALA A 89 9.55 -17.31 -4.82
N TYR A 90 8.23 -17.45 -4.64
CA TYR A 90 7.55 -18.72 -4.90
C TYR A 90 7.64 -19.17 -6.35
N ALA A 91 7.53 -18.25 -7.31
CA ALA A 91 7.69 -18.58 -8.73
C ALA A 91 9.11 -19.07 -9.06
N ALA A 92 10.14 -18.48 -8.44
CA ALA A 92 11.53 -18.89 -8.61
C ALA A 92 11.80 -20.28 -8.02
N ASP A 93 11.25 -20.55 -6.83
CA ASP A 93 11.39 -21.85 -6.16
C ASP A 93 10.72 -22.98 -6.97
N GLU A 94 9.56 -22.71 -7.57
CA GLU A 94 8.87 -23.69 -8.43
C GLU A 94 9.69 -24.01 -9.69
N ALA A 95 10.24 -22.99 -10.37
CA ALA A 95 11.09 -23.19 -11.54
C ALA A 95 12.35 -24.02 -11.19
N ALA A 96 13.01 -23.73 -10.07
CA ALA A 96 14.16 -24.47 -9.60
C ALA A 96 13.82 -25.92 -9.17
N GLY A 97 12.62 -26.15 -8.63
CA GLY A 97 12.10 -27.47 -8.30
C GLY A 97 11.88 -28.34 -9.55
N VAL A 98 11.22 -27.80 -10.57
CA VAL A 98 10.97 -28.49 -11.84
C VAL A 98 12.28 -28.89 -12.53
N HIS A 99 13.26 -27.97 -12.60
CA HIS A 99 14.55 -28.26 -13.22
C HIS A 99 15.33 -29.38 -12.49
N ARG A 100 15.26 -29.43 -11.14
CA ARG A 100 15.88 -30.52 -10.38
C ARG A 100 15.22 -31.87 -10.66
N MET A 101 13.89 -31.91 -10.76
CA MET A 101 13.19 -33.16 -11.09
C MET A 101 13.52 -33.65 -12.51
N GLN A 102 13.65 -32.73 -13.48
CA GLN A 102 13.96 -33.09 -14.87
C GLN A 102 15.41 -33.55 -15.11
N ASN A 103 16.36 -33.17 -14.25
CA ASN A 103 17.77 -33.58 -14.34
C ASN A 103 18.09 -34.89 -13.59
N ILE A 104 17.15 -35.46 -12.85
CA ILE A 104 17.34 -36.69 -12.06
C ILE A 104 16.77 -37.93 -12.79
N TYR A 105 15.95 -37.73 -13.82
CA TYR A 105 15.45 -38.77 -14.73
C TYR A 105 16.22 -38.77 -16.05
#